data_AF-A0A383BBT3-F1
#
_entry.id   AF-A0A383BBT3-F1
#
_cell.length_a   1.000
_cell.length_b   1.000
_cell.length_c   1.000
_cell.angle_alpha   90.00
_cell.angle_beta   90.00
_cell.angle_gamma   90.00
#
_symmetry.space_group_name_H-M   'P 1'
#
loop_
_entity.id
_entity.type
_entity.pdbx_description
1 polymer ?
#
loop_
_entity_poly.entity_id
_entity_poly.type
_entity_poly.pdbx_seq_one_letter_code
_entity_poly.pdbx_strand_id
1 'polypeptide(L)'
;VRRVNENIESRYIDLLLKLWTHINSKRRKQLVVLLVLLVFSSFAEIVSIGAILPFLGVLVSPEQVFSNAVLQPFIRVLDISEPKQLILPLTVLFAVSALVAGLMRVVLLWERTRVNYHIGADLGHELYRSVLYQPYSAHMDRNSSD
;
A
#
# COMPACT_ATOMS: atom_id res chain seq x y z
N VAL A 1 6.32 -34.24 -16.99
CA VAL A 1 6.44 -32.76 -16.94
C VAL A 1 5.64 -32.14 -15.79
N ARG A 2 4.34 -32.44 -15.61
CA ARG A 2 3.50 -31.84 -14.54
C ARG A 2 3.94 -32.14 -13.08
N ARG A 3 4.43 -33.36 -12.79
CA ARG A 3 4.90 -33.75 -11.44
C ARG A 3 6.25 -33.17 -11.00
N VAL A 4 7.07 -32.69 -11.94
CA VAL A 4 8.36 -32.04 -11.60
C VAL A 4 8.12 -30.59 -11.16
N ASN A 5 7.09 -29.93 -11.70
CA ASN A 5 6.77 -28.54 -11.37
C ASN A 5 6.19 -28.37 -9.96
N GLU A 6 5.37 -29.33 -9.49
CA GLU A 6 4.84 -29.34 -8.11
C GLU A 6 5.96 -29.47 -7.05
N ASN A 7 7.02 -30.22 -7.36
CA ASN A 7 8.20 -30.35 -6.49
C ASN A 7 9.08 -29.09 -6.45
N ILE A 8 8.98 -28.22 -7.45
CA ILE A 8 9.77 -26.98 -7.52
C ILE A 8 9.01 -25.86 -6.80
N GLU A 9 7.71 -25.71 -7.03
CA GLU A 9 6.83 -24.76 -6.34
C GLU A 9 6.85 -24.98 -4.81
N SER A 10 6.71 -26.23 -4.36
CA SER A 10 6.80 -26.58 -2.94
C SER A 10 8.15 -26.23 -2.33
N ARG A 11 9.25 -26.42 -3.05
CA ARG A 11 10.61 -26.08 -2.61
C ARG A 11 10.81 -24.57 -2.42
N TYR A 12 10.25 -23.76 -3.30
CA TYR A 12 10.31 -22.30 -3.16
C TYR A 12 9.45 -21.81 -2.00
N ILE A 13 8.25 -22.38 -1.83
CA ILE A 13 7.37 -22.06 -0.70
C ILE A 13 8.04 -22.42 0.64
N ASP A 14 8.69 -23.57 0.73
CA ASP A 14 9.44 -23.99 1.93
C ASP A 14 10.65 -23.08 2.22
N LEU A 15 11.37 -22.63 1.19
CA LEU A 15 12.46 -21.67 1.33
C LEU A 15 11.95 -20.31 1.82
N LEU A 16 10.81 -19.84 1.30
CA LEU A 16 10.16 -18.61 1.74
C LEU A 16 9.64 -18.72 3.18
N LEU A 17 9.07 -19.86 3.57
CA LEU A 17 8.66 -20.16 4.94
C LEU A 17 9.85 -20.18 5.91
N LYS A 18 10.98 -20.78 5.51
CA LYS A 18 12.23 -20.75 6.29
C LYS A 18 12.82 -19.35 6.40
N LEU A 19 12.76 -18.55 5.34
CA LEU A 19 13.19 -17.16 5.38
C LEU A 19 12.28 -16.35 6.33
N TRP A 20 10.97 -16.59 6.26
CA TRP A 20 9.99 -15.95 7.14
C TRP A 20 10.20 -16.30 8.61
N THR A 21 10.61 -17.55 8.92
CA THR A 21 10.94 -17.96 10.30
C THR A 21 12.21 -17.28 10.83
N HIS A 22 13.18 -16.95 9.96
CA HIS A 22 14.38 -16.21 10.33
C HIS A 22 14.15 -14.69 10.53
N ILE A 23 13.07 -14.14 9.97
CA ILE A 23 12.73 -12.73 10.19
C ILE A 23 12.28 -12.50 11.65
N ASN A 24 13.02 -11.64 12.34
CA ASN A 24 12.80 -11.24 13.73
C ASN A 24 11.34 -10.83 14.03
N SER A 25 10.78 -11.28 15.16
CA SER A 25 9.39 -11.04 15.57
C SER A 25 9.01 -9.55 15.66
N LYS A 26 9.98 -8.66 15.94
CA LYS A 26 9.76 -7.21 15.92
C LYS A 26 9.42 -6.69 14.51
N ARG A 27 10.05 -7.26 13.47
CA ARG A 27 9.84 -6.90 12.06
C ARG A 27 8.49 -7.39 11.55
N ARG A 28 8.05 -8.56 12.01
CA ARG A 28 6.70 -9.07 11.70
C ARG A 28 5.61 -8.11 12.19
N LYS A 29 5.75 -7.53 13.38
CA LYS A 29 4.82 -6.50 13.86
C LYS A 29 4.82 -5.25 12.97
N GLN A 30 5.99 -4.80 12.50
CA GLN A 30 6.08 -3.67 11.56
C GLN A 30 5.39 -3.98 10.22
N LEU A 31 5.53 -5.21 9.70
CA LEU A 31 4.84 -5.65 8.49
C LEU A 31 3.31 -5.68 8.69
N VAL A 32 2.83 -6.15 9.84
CA VAL A 32 1.39 -6.13 10.16
C VAL A 32 0.85 -4.70 10.26
N VAL A 33 1.57 -3.80 10.94
CA VAL A 33 1.21 -2.38 11.01
C VAL A 33 1.18 -1.75 9.61
N LEU A 34 2.18 -2.05 8.76
CA LEU A 34 2.22 -1.62 7.37
C LEU A 34 1.04 -2.13 6.55
N LEU A 35 0.61 -3.38 6.77
CA LEU A 35 -0.52 -3.98 6.07
C LEU A 35 -1.83 -3.28 6.47
N VAL A 36 -2.03 -3.03 7.76
CA VAL A 36 -3.17 -2.25 8.26
C VAL A 36 -3.17 -0.84 7.66
N LEU A 37 -2.01 -0.17 7.68
CA LEU A 37 -1.86 1.17 7.10
C LEU A 37 -2.15 1.18 5.59
N LEU A 38 -1.76 0.12 4.87
CA LEU A 38 -2.04 -0.06 3.45
C LEU A 38 -3.54 -0.12 3.19
N VAL A 39 -4.28 -0.91 3.98
CA VAL A 39 -5.75 -1.01 3.88
C VAL A 39 -6.41 0.35 4.09
N PHE A 40 -6.02 1.08 5.14
CA PHE A 40 -6.55 2.43 5.39
C PHE A 40 -6.21 3.43 4.29
N SER A 41 -4.99 3.38 3.75
CA SER A 41 -4.58 4.22 2.62
C SER A 41 -5.42 3.95 1.38
N SER A 42 -5.75 2.69 1.10
CA SER A 42 -6.62 2.34 -0.04
C SER A 42 -8.04 2.89 0.12
N PHE A 43 -8.61 2.87 1.33
CA PHE A 43 -9.90 3.52 1.56
C PHE A 43 -9.84 5.03 1.31
N ALA A 44 -8.79 5.71 1.78
CA ALA A 44 -8.61 7.14 1.53
C ALA A 44 -8.49 7.45 0.03
N GLU A 45 -7.76 6.61 -0.73
CA GLU A 45 -7.66 6.74 -2.18
C GLU A 45 -9.00 6.55 -2.88
N ILE A 46 -9.77 5.51 -2.51
CA ILE A 46 -11.09 5.25 -3.08
C ILE A 46 -12.01 6.44 -2.84
N VAL A 47 -12.03 6.99 -1.63
CA VAL A 47 -12.84 8.18 -1.30
C VAL A 47 -12.40 9.38 -2.12
N SER A 48 -11.09 9.64 -2.22
CA SER A 48 -10.58 10.78 -2.98
C SER A 48 -10.90 10.68 -4.47
N ILE A 49 -10.70 9.52 -5.09
CA ILE A 49 -11.04 9.28 -6.50
C ILE A 49 -12.56 9.35 -6.71
N GLY A 50 -13.33 8.77 -5.78
CA GLY A 50 -14.79 8.80 -5.81
C GLY A 50 -15.37 10.20 -5.67
N ALA A 51 -14.70 11.09 -4.94
CA ALA A 51 -15.11 12.48 -4.75
C ALA A 51 -14.87 13.37 -5.99
N ILE A 52 -14.00 12.96 -6.93
CA ILE A 52 -13.73 13.71 -8.18
C ILE A 52 -14.99 13.78 -9.05
N LEU A 53 -15.68 12.66 -9.23
CA LEU A 53 -16.87 12.58 -10.09
C LEU A 53 -18.00 13.52 -9.67
N PRO A 54 -18.49 13.50 -8.41
CA PRO A 54 -19.54 14.42 -7.98
C PRO A 54 -19.04 15.87 -8.00
N PHE A 55 -17.77 16.13 -7.66
CA PHE A 55 -17.21 17.48 -7.71
C PHE A 55 -17.24 18.08 -9.13
N LEU A 56 -16.76 17.33 -10.12
CA LEU A 56 -16.82 17.75 -11.52
C LEU A 56 -18.27 17.87 -12.01
N GLY A 57 -19.15 16.94 -11.64
CA GLY A 57 -20.57 16.99 -12.00
C GLY A 57 -21.25 18.28 -11.54
N VAL A 58 -20.97 18.72 -10.31
CA VAL A 58 -21.52 19.97 -9.75
C VAL A 58 -20.91 21.21 -10.40
N LEU A 59 -19.64 21.18 -10.80
CA LEU A 59 -19.01 22.29 -11.52
C LEU A 59 -19.52 22.47 -12.95
N VAL A 60 -19.83 21.37 -13.65
CA VAL A 60 -20.27 21.42 -15.05
C VAL A 60 -21.76 21.74 -15.16
N SER A 61 -22.60 21.07 -14.37
CA SER A 61 -24.06 21.18 -14.45
C SER A 61 -24.70 21.09 -13.06
N PRO A 62 -24.60 22.15 -12.23
CA PRO A 62 -25.11 22.13 -10.86
C PRO A 62 -26.61 21.83 -10.77
N GLU A 63 -27.40 22.24 -11.77
CA GLU A 63 -28.86 22.02 -11.83
C GLU A 63 -29.22 20.53 -11.97
N GLN A 64 -28.45 19.78 -12.76
CA GLN A 64 -28.67 18.34 -12.96
C GLN A 64 -28.32 17.54 -11.69
N VAL A 65 -27.30 17.99 -10.95
CA VAL A 65 -26.90 17.33 -9.70
C VAL A 65 -27.86 17.68 -8.56
N PHE A 66 -28.33 18.93 -8.51
CA PHE A 66 -29.31 19.38 -7.52
C PHE A 66 -30.69 18.71 -7.68
N SER A 67 -31.09 18.41 -8.92
CA SER A 67 -32.35 17.68 -9.22
C SER A 67 -32.26 16.17 -8.97
N ASN A 68 -31.10 15.64 -8.60
CA ASN A 68 -30.89 14.21 -8.45
C ASN A 68 -31.50 13.67 -7.13
N ALA A 69 -32.39 12.68 -7.22
CA ALA A 69 -33.17 12.16 -6.09
C ALA A 69 -32.30 11.57 -4.96
N VAL A 70 -31.10 11.08 -5.29
CA VAL A 70 -30.15 10.53 -4.31
C VAL A 70 -29.54 11.62 -3.43
N LEU A 71 -29.40 12.85 -3.93
CA LEU A 71 -28.77 13.97 -3.23
C LEU A 71 -29.77 14.86 -2.48
N GLN A 72 -31.06 14.79 -2.82
CA GLN A 72 -32.16 15.46 -2.12
C GLN A 72 -32.13 15.34 -0.58
N PRO A 73 -31.92 14.17 0.05
CA PRO A 73 -31.86 14.09 1.51
C PRO A 73 -30.67 14.87 2.09
N PHE A 74 -29.51 14.84 1.43
CA PHE A 74 -28.34 15.62 1.86
C PHE A 74 -28.54 17.12 1.68
N ILE A 75 -29.16 17.54 0.56
CA ILE A 75 -29.49 18.93 0.25
C ILE A 75 -30.45 19.51 1.31
N ARG A 76 -31.47 18.75 1.71
CA ARG A 76 -32.43 19.17 2.75
C ARG A 76 -31.81 19.24 4.15
N VAL A 77 -30.91 18.33 4.49
CA VAL A 77 -30.20 18.36 5.78
C VAL A 77 -29.23 19.54 5.86
N LEU A 78 -28.63 19.92 4.73
CA LEU A 78 -27.70 21.05 4.64
C LEU A 78 -28.40 22.40 4.38
N ASP A 79 -29.74 22.43 4.31
CA ASP A 79 -30.58 23.60 4.03
C ASP A 79 -30.15 24.41 2.79
N ILE A 80 -29.72 23.70 1.75
CA ILE A 80 -29.17 24.31 0.54
C ILE A 80 -30.32 24.78 -0.36
N SER A 81 -30.44 26.10 -0.52
CA SER A 81 -31.52 26.74 -1.28
C SER A 81 -31.16 26.96 -2.75
N GLU A 82 -29.87 27.04 -3.09
CA GLU A 82 -29.41 27.26 -4.46
C GLU A 82 -28.43 26.18 -4.97
N PRO A 83 -28.47 25.78 -6.25
CA PRO A 83 -27.53 24.81 -6.83
C PRO A 83 -26.06 25.20 -6.68
N LYS A 84 -25.75 26.51 -6.73
CA LYS A 84 -24.39 27.04 -6.60
C LYS A 84 -23.79 26.84 -5.21
N GLN A 85 -24.63 26.78 -4.17
CA GLN A 85 -24.17 26.56 -2.80
C GLN A 85 -23.67 25.12 -2.58
N LEU A 86 -24.02 24.17 -3.47
CA LEU A 86 -23.53 22.79 -3.44
C LEU A 86 -22.03 22.68 -3.80
N ILE A 87 -21.50 23.67 -4.54
CA ILE A 87 -20.10 23.68 -5.00
C ILE A 87 -19.13 23.74 -3.82
N LEU A 88 -19.34 24.66 -2.87
CA LEU A 88 -18.46 24.86 -1.72
C LEU A 88 -18.26 23.62 -0.84
N PRO A 89 -19.30 22.98 -0.27
CA PRO A 89 -19.13 21.83 0.62
C PRO A 89 -18.49 20.65 -0.10
N LEU A 90 -18.81 20.45 -1.38
CA LEU A 90 -18.25 19.37 -2.18
C LEU A 90 -16.78 19.62 -2.54
N THR A 91 -16.41 20.88 -2.81
CA THR A 91 -15.02 21.30 -3.00
C THR A 91 -14.20 21.06 -1.73
N VAL A 92 -14.74 21.44 -0.57
CA VAL A 92 -14.09 21.24 0.73
C VAL A 92 -13.93 19.75 1.00
N LEU A 93 -14.97 18.94 0.80
CA LEU A 93 -14.90 17.49 0.93
C LEU A 93 -13.83 16.89 0.02
N PHE A 94 -13.82 17.29 -1.26
CA PHE A 94 -12.83 16.83 -2.22
C PHE A 94 -11.40 17.21 -1.79
N ALA A 95 -11.17 18.48 -1.44
CA ALA A 95 -9.87 18.98 -1.00
C ALA A 95 -9.37 18.23 0.25
N VAL A 96 -10.22 18.06 1.27
CA VAL A 96 -9.87 17.31 2.48
C VAL A 96 -9.58 15.85 2.15
N SER A 97 -10.40 15.19 1.32
CA SER A 97 -10.18 13.80 0.93
C SER A 97 -8.85 13.60 0.18
N ALA A 98 -8.52 14.52 -0.74
CA ALA A 98 -7.28 14.48 -1.51
C ALA A 98 -6.06 14.75 -0.63
N LEU A 99 -6.15 15.69 0.31
CA LEU A 99 -5.09 15.95 1.27
C LEU A 99 -4.84 14.75 2.18
N VAL A 100 -5.91 14.13 2.71
CA VAL A 100 -5.80 12.94 3.56
C VAL A 100 -5.20 11.77 2.77
N ALA A 101 -5.64 11.52 1.54
CA ALA A 101 -5.07 10.49 0.68
C ALA A 101 -3.59 10.74 0.39
N GLY A 102 -3.22 11.99 0.11
CA GLY A 102 -1.82 12.40 -0.11
C GLY A 102 -0.95 12.18 1.13
N LEU A 103 -1.42 12.61 2.31
CA LEU A 103 -0.71 12.42 3.58
C LEU A 103 -0.52 10.93 3.89
N MET A 104 -1.57 10.12 3.76
CA MET A 104 -1.50 8.67 3.95
C MET A 104 -0.47 8.04 3.00
N ARG A 105 -0.43 8.48 1.74
CA ARG A 105 0.53 7.98 0.75
C ARG A 105 1.97 8.31 1.13
N VAL A 106 2.25 9.52 1.63
CA VAL A 106 3.58 9.91 2.10
C VAL A 106 3.99 9.09 3.33
N VAL A 107 3.12 8.96 4.33
CA VAL A 107 3.40 8.17 5.54
C VAL A 107 3.67 6.70 5.17
N LEU A 108 2.84 6.12 4.32
CA LEU A 108 2.99 4.75 3.87
C LEU A 108 4.28 4.53 3.10
N LEU A 109 4.67 5.48 2.24
CA LEU A 109 5.95 5.43 1.51
C LEU A 109 7.14 5.46 2.48
N TRP A 110 7.10 6.33 3.50
CA TRP A 110 8.16 6.40 4.50
C TRP A 110 8.27 5.07 5.24
N GLU A 111 7.18 4.58 5.83
CA GLU A 111 7.20 3.34 6.63
C GLU A 111 7.67 2.13 5.80
N ARG A 112 7.21 2.01 4.54
CA ARG A 112 7.66 0.96 3.62
C ARG A 112 9.17 1.04 3.40
N THR A 113 9.67 2.23 3.13
CA THR A 113 11.09 2.47 2.87
C THR A 113 11.93 2.11 4.08
N ARG A 114 11.51 2.56 5.27
CA ARG A 114 12.18 2.26 6.54
C ARG A 114 12.24 0.76 6.81
N VAL A 115 11.13 0.04 6.67
CA VAL A 115 11.08 -1.41 6.88
C VAL A 115 11.94 -2.15 5.86
N ASN A 116 11.88 -1.76 4.59
CA ASN A 116 12.72 -2.34 3.53
C ASN A 116 14.22 -2.21 3.83
N TYR A 117 14.69 -1.02 4.21
CA TYR A 117 16.10 -0.82 4.56
C TYR A 117 16.52 -1.66 5.76
N HIS A 118 15.70 -1.70 6.81
CA HIS A 118 16.02 -2.51 7.97
C HIS A 118 16.07 -4.00 7.61
N ILE A 119 15.13 -4.52 6.82
CA ILE A 119 15.10 -5.95 6.44
C ILE A 119 16.32 -6.26 5.56
N GLY A 120 16.64 -5.38 4.61
CA GLY A 120 17.81 -5.53 3.75
C GLY A 120 19.13 -5.54 4.53
N ALA A 121 19.27 -4.69 5.56
CA ALA A 121 20.45 -4.67 6.40
C ALA A 121 20.61 -5.95 7.23
N ASP A 122 19.54 -6.46 7.83
CA ASP A 122 19.60 -7.71 8.60
C ASP A 122 19.95 -8.90 7.72
N LEU A 123 19.28 -9.02 6.57
CA LEU A 123 19.53 -10.10 5.63
C LEU A 123 20.96 -10.01 5.05
N GLY A 124 21.41 -8.81 4.70
CA GLY A 124 22.76 -8.57 4.20
C GLY A 124 23.84 -8.92 5.23
N HIS A 125 23.64 -8.57 6.50
CA HIS A 125 24.57 -8.92 7.58
C HIS A 125 24.67 -10.44 7.77
N GLU A 126 23.53 -11.13 7.76
CA GLU A 126 23.47 -12.59 7.94
C GLU A 126 24.05 -13.37 6.75
N LEU A 127 23.81 -12.87 5.52
CA LEU A 127 24.41 -13.43 4.31
C LEU A 127 25.92 -13.21 4.31
N TYR A 128 26.39 -12.01 4.65
CA TYR A 128 27.82 -11.70 4.70
C TYR A 128 28.53 -12.56 5.74
N ARG A 129 27.93 -12.73 6.93
CA ARG A 129 28.45 -13.62 7.96
C ARG A 129 28.53 -15.07 7.46
N SER A 130 27.46 -15.60 6.87
CA SER A 130 27.45 -17.00 6.42
C SER A 130 28.46 -17.28 5.29
N VAL A 131 28.71 -16.32 4.40
CA VAL A 131 29.77 -16.39 3.38
C VAL A 131 31.16 -16.35 4.01
N LEU A 132 31.40 -15.45 4.98
CA LEU A 132 32.72 -15.27 5.59
C LEU A 132 33.15 -16.46 6.47
N TYR A 133 32.20 -17.15 7.11
CA TYR A 133 32.45 -18.32 7.96
C TYR A 133 32.34 -19.66 7.21
N GLN A 134 32.19 -19.64 5.88
CA GLN A 134 32.16 -20.85 5.08
C GLN A 134 33.57 -21.49 5.05
N PRO A 135 33.72 -22.79 5.37
CA PRO A 135 35.02 -23.42 5.48
C PRO A 135 35.81 -23.31 4.18
N TYR A 136 37.08 -22.95 4.31
CA TYR A 136 38.02 -22.63 3.22
C TYR A 136 38.18 -23.74 2.17
N SER A 137 37.81 -24.98 2.50
CA SER A 137 37.78 -26.12 1.56
C SER A 137 36.79 -25.92 0.40
N ALA A 138 35.66 -25.22 0.60
CA ALA A 138 34.70 -24.93 -0.46
C ALA A 138 35.16 -23.79 -1.41
N HIS A 139 36.13 -22.98 -0.99
CA HIS A 139 36.73 -21.92 -1.82
C HIS A 139 37.86 -22.44 -2.71
N MET A 140 38.38 -23.65 -2.46
CA MET A 140 39.45 -24.28 -3.24
C MET A 140 38.93 -25.21 -4.35
N ASP A 141 37.66 -25.63 -4.30
CA ASP A 141 37.02 -26.49 -5.32
C ASP A 141 36.35 -25.71 -6.46
N ARG A 142 36.38 -24.37 -6.44
CA ARG A 142 35.99 -23.53 -7.59
C ARG A 142 37.23 -23.22 -8.42
N ASN A 143 37.43 -23.96 -9.49
CA ASN A 143 38.36 -23.57 -10.54
C ASN A 143 37.93 -22.21 -11.09
N SER A 144 38.85 -21.24 -11.17
CA SER A 144 38.59 -19.88 -11.67
C SER A 144 38.32 -19.81 -13.18
N SER A 145 38.13 -20.96 -13.85
CA SER A 145 37.90 -21.08 -15.30
C SER A 145 36.60 -21.80 -15.68
N ASP A 146 35.68 -22.08 -14.75
CA ASP A 146 34.30 -22.53 -15.04
C ASP A 146 33.26 -21.48 -14.63
#